data_AF-A0A3N2BZ15-F1
#
_entry.id   AF-A0A3N2BZ15-F1
#
_cell.length_a   1.000
_cell.length_b   1.000
_cell.length_c   1.000
_cell.angle_alpha   90.00
_cell.angle_beta   90.00
_cell.angle_gamma   90.00
#
_symmetry.space_group_name_H-M   'P 1'
#
loop_
_entity.id
_entity.type
_entity.pdbx_description
1 polymer ?
#
loop_
_entity_poly.entity_id
_entity_poly.type
_entity_poly.pdbx_seq_one_letter_code
_entity_poly.pdbx_strand_id
1 'polypeptide(L)'
;MQTRTKVLNRLALARETSTIVKLNRMSAPYETLEGFVVAIGRKWVLVAPIASGGFFDGYAVIRVREIARVRFDRSFQRRFSETRPEWPVNPPPGRPMPDLDSTRGMLRSFLAKGVLCAIERRNKPDLMWVGVPDQLRRHWLYLLEVRSDATWHAGPLGYRLRTITLVRMGDQYLRALAAVAGLAPVEAGSSW
;
A
#
# COMPACT_ATOMS: atom_id res chain seq x y z
N MET A 1 -17.47 6.37 13.60
CA MET A 1 -16.01 6.47 13.36
C MET A 1 -15.27 6.33 14.68
N GLN A 2 -14.06 5.75 14.71
CA GLN A 2 -13.21 5.75 15.91
C GLN A 2 -12.40 7.06 15.98
N THR A 3 -12.05 7.50 17.19
CA THR A 3 -11.13 8.65 17.36
C THR A 3 -9.74 8.28 16.87
N ARG A 4 -8.94 9.28 16.48
CA ARG A 4 -7.56 9.05 16.01
C ARG A 4 -6.72 8.31 17.05
N THR A 5 -6.79 8.71 18.32
CA THR A 5 -6.08 8.05 19.42
C THR A 5 -6.50 6.60 19.56
N LYS A 6 -7.81 6.29 19.47
CA LYS A 6 -8.30 4.91 19.53
C LYS A 6 -7.82 4.08 18.34
N VAL A 7 -7.77 4.65 17.14
CA VAL A 7 -7.21 3.98 15.95
C VAL A 7 -5.74 3.65 16.17
N LEU A 8 -4.93 4.64 16.58
CA LEU A 8 -3.48 4.44 16.78
C LEU A 8 -3.19 3.42 17.89
N ASN A 9 -3.88 3.47 19.02
CA ASN A 9 -3.69 2.49 20.11
C ASN A 9 -4.01 1.06 19.66
N ARG A 10 -5.06 0.89 18.83
CA ARG A 10 -5.43 -0.44 18.31
C ARG A 10 -4.44 -0.95 17.28
N LEU A 11 -3.88 -0.08 16.45
CA LEU A 11 -2.82 -0.45 15.51
C LEU A 11 -1.54 -0.83 16.24
N ALA A 12 -1.16 -0.08 17.28
CA ALA A 12 0.01 -0.37 18.10
C ALA A 12 -0.13 -1.74 18.78
N LEU A 13 -1.27 -2.00 19.43
CA LEU A 13 -1.57 -3.30 20.03
C LEU A 13 -1.50 -4.41 18.98
N ALA A 14 -2.11 -4.23 17.80
CA ALA A 14 -2.07 -5.25 16.75
C ALA A 14 -0.67 -5.54 16.21
N ARG A 15 0.22 -4.54 16.17
CA ARG A 15 1.63 -4.71 15.81
C ARG A 15 2.38 -5.49 16.88
N GLU A 16 2.17 -5.16 18.15
CA GLU A 16 2.81 -5.84 19.30
C GLU A 16 2.38 -7.31 19.42
N THR A 17 1.10 -7.60 19.17
CA THR A 17 0.55 -8.96 19.30
C THR A 17 0.46 -9.73 17.99
N SER A 18 1.05 -9.18 16.90
CA SER A 18 0.97 -9.72 15.53
C SER A 18 -0.44 -10.24 15.20
N THR A 19 -1.44 -9.38 15.42
CA THR A 19 -2.86 -9.70 15.21
C THR A 19 -3.34 -9.10 13.91
N ILE A 20 -4.08 -9.88 13.12
CA ILE A 20 -4.70 -9.41 11.88
C ILE A 20 -5.70 -8.29 12.20
N VAL A 21 -5.59 -7.19 11.49
CA VAL A 21 -6.53 -6.07 11.55
C VAL A 21 -7.39 -6.01 10.31
N LYS A 22 -8.66 -5.67 10.52
CA LYS A 22 -9.60 -5.25 9.49
C LYS A 22 -9.77 -3.73 9.59
N LEU A 23 -9.24 -3.01 8.59
CA LEU A 23 -9.25 -1.56 8.50
C LEU A 23 -10.39 -1.10 7.60
N ASN A 24 -11.46 -0.61 8.21
CA ASN A 24 -12.54 0.04 7.46
C ASN A 24 -12.08 1.44 7.04
N ARG A 25 -12.36 1.82 5.79
CA ARG A 25 -11.86 3.06 5.19
C ARG A 25 -12.94 4.15 5.21
N MET A 26 -12.50 5.41 5.25
CA MET A 26 -13.39 6.57 5.25
C MET A 26 -13.98 6.84 3.86
N SER A 27 -13.16 6.77 2.81
CA SER A 27 -13.53 7.01 1.43
C SER A 27 -14.15 5.79 0.76
N ALA A 28 -13.77 4.57 1.19
CA ALA A 28 -14.29 3.31 0.65
C ALA A 28 -14.98 2.50 1.76
N PRO A 29 -16.20 2.88 2.20
CA PRO A 29 -16.82 2.30 3.40
C PRO A 29 -17.18 0.81 3.25
N TYR A 30 -17.35 0.33 2.02
CA TYR A 30 -17.66 -1.07 1.71
C TYR A 30 -16.41 -1.94 1.51
N GLU A 31 -15.22 -1.32 1.46
CA GLU A 31 -13.95 -2.02 1.35
C GLU A 31 -13.24 -2.07 2.70
N THR A 32 -12.58 -3.20 2.95
CA THR A 32 -11.75 -3.39 4.14
C THR A 32 -10.34 -3.77 3.69
N LEU A 33 -9.34 -3.08 4.20
CA LEU A 33 -7.95 -3.54 4.11
C LEU A 33 -7.69 -4.47 5.28
N GLU A 34 -7.43 -5.74 5.00
CA GLU A 34 -7.15 -6.78 5.99
C GLU A 34 -5.69 -7.21 5.94
N GLY A 35 -5.02 -7.32 7.10
CA GLY A 35 -3.61 -7.72 7.15
C GLY A 35 -2.93 -7.46 8.49
N PHE A 36 -1.61 -7.64 8.52
CA PHE A 36 -0.78 -7.41 9.71
C PHE A 36 -0.19 -5.99 9.69
N VAL A 37 -0.19 -5.32 10.84
CA VAL A 37 0.46 -4.02 10.98
C VAL A 37 1.97 -4.23 11.11
N VAL A 38 2.74 -3.73 10.16
CA VAL A 38 4.21 -3.85 10.14
C VAL A 38 4.85 -2.65 10.82
N ALA A 39 4.38 -1.45 10.49
CA ALA A 39 4.92 -0.20 11.05
C ALA A 39 3.87 0.91 11.08
N ILE A 40 4.06 1.86 12.00
CA ILE A 40 3.14 2.96 12.25
C ILE A 40 3.96 4.24 12.33
N GLY A 41 3.60 5.24 11.51
CA GLY A 41 4.08 6.61 11.65
C GLY A 41 2.94 7.57 11.97
N ARG A 42 3.27 8.86 12.04
CA ARG A 42 2.30 9.93 12.33
C ARG A 42 1.22 10.07 11.26
N LYS A 43 1.56 9.79 10.00
CA LYS A 43 0.69 10.04 8.83
C LYS A 43 0.23 8.76 8.13
N TRP A 44 1.05 7.72 8.14
CA TRP A 44 0.81 6.47 7.42
C TRP A 44 1.02 5.25 8.29
N VAL A 45 0.44 4.14 7.87
CA VAL A 45 0.57 2.82 8.47
C VAL A 45 0.97 1.86 7.36
N LEU A 46 2.05 1.12 7.57
CA LEU A 46 2.46 0.01 6.71
C LEU A 46 1.76 -1.26 7.19
N VAL A 47 1.07 -1.92 6.28
CA VAL A 47 0.34 -3.17 6.47
C VAL A 47 0.88 -4.19 5.47
N ALA A 48 1.02 -5.44 5.87
CA ALA A 48 1.13 -6.56 4.95
C ALA A 48 -0.26 -7.16 4.77
N PRO A 49 -0.94 -6.91 3.64
CA PRO A 49 -2.26 -7.43 3.40
C PRO A 49 -2.24 -8.95 3.34
N ILE A 50 -3.39 -9.55 3.62
CA ILE A 50 -3.62 -10.98 3.38
C ILE A 50 -4.74 -11.17 2.38
N ALA A 51 -4.57 -12.17 1.51
CA ALA A 51 -5.64 -12.72 0.68
C ALA A 51 -6.44 -13.76 1.47
N SER A 52 -7.54 -14.22 0.87
CA SER A 52 -8.40 -15.28 1.44
C SER A 52 -7.58 -16.46 1.95
N GLY A 53 -7.85 -16.88 3.18
CA GLY A 53 -7.16 -18.00 3.82
C GLY A 53 -5.88 -17.61 4.60
N GLY A 54 -5.45 -16.35 4.54
CA GLY A 54 -4.30 -15.86 5.31
C GLY A 54 -2.97 -15.85 4.56
N PHE A 55 -3.00 -15.95 3.23
CA PHE A 55 -1.79 -15.81 2.40
C PHE A 55 -1.35 -14.35 2.34
N PHE A 56 -0.05 -14.09 2.47
CA PHE A 56 0.48 -12.73 2.33
C PHE A 56 0.34 -12.22 0.90
N ASP A 57 -0.09 -10.97 0.78
CA ASP A 57 -0.36 -10.32 -0.49
C ASP A 57 0.31 -8.96 -0.61
N GLY A 58 1.65 -9.00 -0.59
CA GLY A 58 2.49 -7.83 -0.76
C GLY A 58 2.44 -6.87 0.42
N TYR A 59 2.47 -5.57 0.10
CA TYR A 59 2.50 -4.49 1.09
C TYR A 59 1.56 -3.36 0.70
N ALA A 60 0.95 -2.74 1.70
CA ALA A 60 0.10 -1.58 1.53
C ALA A 60 0.42 -0.51 2.57
N VAL A 61 0.44 0.76 2.15
CA VAL A 61 0.61 1.91 3.05
C VAL A 61 -0.63 2.76 3.00
N ILE A 62 -1.38 2.79 4.10
CA ILE A 62 -2.66 3.51 4.23
C ILE A 62 -2.50 4.76 5.12
N ARG A 63 -3.17 5.86 4.76
CA ARG A 63 -3.15 7.06 5.62
C ARG A 63 -3.88 6.79 6.93
N VAL A 64 -3.32 7.23 8.04
CA VAL A 64 -3.98 7.13 9.36
C VAL A 64 -5.36 7.79 9.35
N ARG A 65 -5.48 8.96 8.73
CA ARG A 65 -6.76 9.70 8.62
C ARG A 65 -7.80 9.03 7.72
N GLU A 66 -7.42 8.01 6.97
CA GLU A 66 -8.29 7.22 6.10
C GLU A 66 -8.93 6.05 6.86
N ILE A 67 -8.41 5.70 8.04
CA ILE A 67 -8.89 4.56 8.83
C ILE A 67 -10.08 5.02 9.68
N ALA A 68 -11.27 4.59 9.30
CA ALA A 68 -12.51 4.89 10.02
C ALA A 68 -12.65 4.06 11.30
N ARG A 69 -12.18 2.80 11.26
CA ARG A 69 -12.30 1.82 12.34
C ARG A 69 -11.29 0.70 12.15
N VAL A 70 -10.66 0.28 13.25
CA VAL A 70 -9.81 -0.92 13.34
C VAL A 70 -10.57 -2.02 14.07
N ARG A 71 -10.73 -3.18 13.45
CA ARG A 71 -11.26 -4.40 14.07
C ARG A 71 -10.16 -5.47 14.10
N PHE A 72 -10.19 -6.36 15.09
CA PHE A 72 -9.29 -7.50 15.13
C PHE A 72 -9.98 -8.69 14.49
N ASP A 73 -9.26 -9.40 13.63
CA ASP A 73 -9.72 -10.68 13.15
C ASP A 73 -9.43 -11.77 14.19
N ARG A 74 -10.38 -12.68 14.36
CA ARG A 74 -10.32 -13.81 15.31
C ARG A 74 -10.46 -15.15 14.59
N SER A 75 -10.33 -15.15 13.26
CA SER A 75 -10.48 -16.35 12.45
C SER A 75 -9.22 -17.21 12.50
N PHE A 76 -9.25 -18.35 11.83
CA PHE A 76 -8.09 -19.23 11.71
C PHE A 76 -6.93 -18.61 10.89
N GLN A 77 -7.19 -17.56 10.10
CA GLN A 77 -6.22 -17.01 9.14
C GLN A 77 -4.89 -16.64 9.80
N ARG A 78 -4.91 -16.10 11.02
CA ARG A 78 -3.69 -15.79 11.77
C ARG A 78 -2.82 -17.03 11.97
N ARG A 79 -3.43 -18.13 12.44
CA ARG A 79 -2.72 -19.40 12.67
C ARG A 79 -2.15 -19.97 11.38
N PHE A 80 -2.87 -19.82 10.26
CA PHE A 80 -2.35 -20.24 8.96
C PHE A 80 -1.18 -19.36 8.50
N SER A 81 -1.28 -18.04 8.60
CA SER A 81 -0.20 -17.11 8.25
C SER A 81 1.08 -17.39 9.03
N GLU A 82 0.99 -17.84 10.29
CA GLU A 82 2.14 -18.24 11.12
C GLU A 82 2.89 -19.46 10.59
N THR A 83 2.27 -20.28 9.75
CA THR A 83 2.92 -21.46 9.13
C THR A 83 3.69 -21.13 7.85
N ARG A 84 3.62 -19.88 7.40
CA ARG A 84 4.18 -19.43 6.12
C ARG A 84 5.64 -18.97 6.30
N PRO A 85 6.51 -19.16 5.29
CA PRO A 85 7.91 -18.76 5.37
C PRO A 85 8.12 -17.25 5.49
N GLU A 86 7.13 -16.44 5.10
CA GLU A 86 7.16 -15.00 5.26
C GLU A 86 6.88 -14.53 6.71
N TRP A 87 6.59 -15.44 7.64
CA TRP A 87 6.39 -15.13 9.06
C TRP A 87 7.73 -15.13 9.84
N PRO A 88 7.95 -14.17 10.77
CA PRO A 88 7.11 -13.01 11.05
C PRO A 88 7.18 -11.99 9.91
N VAL A 89 6.08 -11.26 9.72
CA VAL A 89 5.99 -10.25 8.66
C VAL A 89 6.95 -9.10 8.97
N ASN A 90 7.99 -8.97 8.14
CA ASN A 90 8.96 -7.90 8.18
C ASN A 90 8.65 -6.83 7.12
N PRO A 91 9.29 -5.65 7.17
CA PRO A 91 9.26 -4.70 6.04
C PRO A 91 9.76 -5.34 4.73
N PRO A 92 9.47 -4.72 3.57
CA PRO A 92 9.94 -5.21 2.28
C PRO A 92 11.46 -5.49 2.30
N PRO A 93 11.90 -6.70 1.90
CA PRO A 93 13.30 -7.11 2.03
C PRO A 93 14.24 -6.21 1.22
N GLY A 94 15.46 -6.00 1.74
CA GLY A 94 16.49 -5.20 1.09
C GLY A 94 16.22 -3.69 1.06
N ARG A 95 15.26 -3.18 1.86
CA ARG A 95 14.94 -1.76 1.94
C ARG A 95 14.90 -1.27 3.39
N PRO A 96 15.28 -0.01 3.65
CA PRO A 96 15.05 0.60 4.95
C PRO A 96 13.54 0.72 5.23
N MET A 97 13.18 0.81 6.51
CA MET A 97 11.81 1.11 6.92
C MET A 97 11.33 2.40 6.24
N PRO A 98 10.12 2.41 5.63
CA PRO A 98 9.60 3.62 5.02
C PRO A 98 9.43 4.79 6.02
N ASP A 99 9.65 6.03 5.58
CA ASP A 99 9.29 7.23 6.35
C ASP A 99 7.76 7.39 6.36
N LEU A 100 7.11 6.88 7.39
CA LEU A 100 5.66 6.92 7.54
C LEU A 100 5.12 8.24 8.13
N ASP A 101 5.98 9.21 8.41
CA ASP A 101 5.60 10.50 8.98
C ASP A 101 5.22 11.53 7.91
N SER A 102 5.80 11.43 6.72
CA SER A 102 5.55 12.34 5.61
C SER A 102 5.00 11.60 4.37
N THR A 103 4.27 12.29 3.49
CA THR A 103 3.83 11.63 2.23
C THR A 103 4.96 11.49 1.23
N ARG A 104 5.84 12.50 1.13
CA ARG A 104 6.93 12.47 0.17
C ARG A 104 8.01 11.46 0.60
N GLY A 105 8.39 11.44 1.87
CA GLY A 105 9.35 10.47 2.39
C GLY A 105 8.80 9.05 2.31
N MET A 106 7.53 8.84 2.67
CA MET A 106 6.86 7.54 2.49
C MET A 106 6.98 7.06 1.04
N LEU A 107 6.57 7.87 0.06
CA LEU A 107 6.61 7.46 -1.34
C LEU A 107 8.02 7.17 -1.82
N ARG A 108 8.99 8.03 -1.46
CA ARG A 108 10.39 7.87 -1.87
C ARG A 108 11.03 6.60 -1.30
N SER A 109 10.72 6.28 -0.05
CA SER A 109 11.30 5.12 0.65
C SER A 109 10.56 3.81 0.37
N PHE A 110 9.24 3.88 0.09
CA PHE A 110 8.41 2.70 -0.15
C PHE A 110 8.46 2.25 -1.61
N LEU A 111 8.25 3.17 -2.56
CA LEU A 111 8.18 2.84 -3.99
C LEU A 111 9.57 2.58 -4.58
N ALA A 112 9.61 1.81 -5.68
CA ALA A 112 10.85 1.56 -6.42
C ALA A 112 10.71 1.80 -7.91
N LYS A 113 11.80 2.29 -8.49
CA LYS A 113 11.94 2.48 -9.93
C LYS A 113 11.71 1.15 -10.66
N GLY A 114 10.90 1.20 -11.71
CA GLY A 114 10.59 0.05 -12.56
C GLY A 114 9.69 -1.02 -11.93
N VAL A 115 9.26 -0.85 -10.67
CA VAL A 115 8.36 -1.78 -9.99
C VAL A 115 6.94 -1.23 -10.03
N LEU A 116 5.97 -2.04 -10.48
CA LEU A 116 4.58 -1.63 -10.46
C LEU A 116 4.10 -1.36 -9.03
N CYS A 117 3.41 -0.25 -8.90
CA CYS A 117 2.68 0.13 -7.71
C CYS A 117 1.26 0.54 -8.08
N ALA A 118 0.39 0.49 -7.09
CA ALA A 118 -0.96 1.02 -7.19
C ALA A 118 -1.13 2.17 -6.21
N ILE A 119 -1.86 3.20 -6.62
CA ILE A 119 -2.34 4.25 -5.72
C ILE A 119 -3.86 4.33 -5.77
N GLU A 120 -4.46 4.71 -4.66
CA GLU A 120 -5.86 5.09 -4.60
C GLU A 120 -6.00 6.50 -4.04
N ARG A 121 -7.10 7.17 -4.39
CA ARG A 121 -7.32 8.58 -4.09
C ARG A 121 -8.65 8.80 -3.40
N ARG A 122 -8.65 9.72 -2.44
CA ARG A 122 -9.83 10.10 -1.65
C ARG A 122 -11.11 10.31 -2.46
N ASN A 123 -11.03 10.98 -3.60
CA ASN A 123 -12.21 11.43 -4.36
C ASN A 123 -12.67 10.44 -5.43
N LYS A 124 -11.90 9.38 -5.71
CA LYS A 124 -12.34 8.25 -6.55
C LYS A 124 -11.75 6.98 -5.92
N PRO A 125 -12.31 6.56 -4.79
CA PRO A 125 -11.76 5.48 -3.98
C PRO A 125 -11.92 4.12 -4.65
N ASP A 126 -12.93 3.96 -5.52
CA ASP A 126 -13.20 2.73 -6.28
C ASP A 126 -12.30 2.60 -7.53
N LEU A 127 -11.37 3.53 -7.72
CA LEU A 127 -10.39 3.49 -8.80
C LEU A 127 -8.99 3.31 -8.23
N MET A 128 -8.24 2.42 -8.90
CA MET A 128 -6.84 2.18 -8.65
C MET A 128 -6.05 2.61 -9.88
N TRP A 129 -5.04 3.46 -9.67
CA TRP A 129 -4.10 3.85 -10.72
C TRP A 129 -2.83 3.05 -10.55
N VAL A 130 -2.46 2.33 -11.61
CA VAL A 130 -1.40 1.33 -11.57
C VAL A 130 -0.31 1.74 -12.53
N GLY A 131 0.95 1.73 -12.08
CA GLY A 131 2.07 2.15 -12.91
C GLY A 131 3.40 2.05 -12.20
N VAL A 132 4.46 2.41 -12.93
CA VAL A 132 5.79 2.58 -12.34
C VAL A 132 6.00 4.02 -11.91
N PRO A 133 6.69 4.26 -10.77
CA PRO A 133 7.08 5.62 -10.38
C PRO A 133 8.03 6.23 -11.40
N ASP A 134 7.68 7.40 -11.92
CA ASP A 134 8.50 8.16 -12.86
C ASP A 134 9.20 9.33 -12.17
N GLN A 135 8.44 10.18 -11.48
CA GLN A 135 8.98 11.37 -10.83
C GLN A 135 8.25 11.73 -9.55
N LEU A 136 8.99 12.19 -8.54
CA LEU A 136 8.42 12.72 -7.29
C LEU A 136 8.80 14.20 -7.09
N ARG A 137 7.84 15.09 -7.35
CA ARG A 137 7.97 16.54 -7.11
C ARG A 137 7.38 16.92 -5.75
N ARG A 138 7.56 18.20 -5.34
CA ARG A 138 7.10 18.74 -4.04
C ARG A 138 5.66 18.35 -3.66
N HIS A 139 4.73 18.37 -4.62
CA HIS A 139 3.31 18.12 -4.39
C HIS A 139 2.70 17.06 -5.32
N TRP A 140 3.52 16.40 -6.14
CA TRP A 140 3.05 15.52 -7.20
C TRP A 140 3.90 14.25 -7.28
N LEU A 141 3.23 13.11 -7.44
CA LEU A 141 3.80 11.85 -7.88
C LEU A 141 3.40 11.64 -9.34
N TYR A 142 4.35 11.37 -10.22
CA TYR A 142 4.10 11.01 -11.60
C TYR A 142 4.27 9.51 -11.75
N LEU A 143 3.26 8.86 -12.34
CA LEU A 143 3.28 7.42 -12.66
C LEU A 143 3.20 7.25 -14.16
N LEU A 144 4.09 6.43 -14.73
CA LEU A 144 3.86 5.87 -16.05
C LEU A 144 2.89 4.70 -15.89
N GLU A 145 1.65 4.91 -16.28
CA GLU A 145 0.57 3.97 -16.01
C GLU A 145 0.55 2.80 -16.98
N VAL A 146 0.12 1.66 -16.47
CA VAL A 146 -0.24 0.47 -17.23
C VAL A 146 -1.76 0.32 -17.18
N ARG A 147 -2.36 0.10 -18.33
CA ARG A 147 -3.81 -0.11 -18.50
C ARG A 147 -4.18 -1.54 -18.10
N SER A 148 -5.48 -1.76 -17.93
CA SER A 148 -6.03 -3.09 -17.61
C SER A 148 -5.80 -4.14 -18.70
N ASP A 149 -5.54 -3.72 -19.94
CA ASP A 149 -5.15 -4.58 -21.07
C ASP A 149 -3.63 -4.81 -21.14
N ALA A 150 -2.90 -4.45 -20.09
CA ALA A 150 -1.44 -4.54 -19.97
C ALA A 150 -0.65 -3.63 -20.94
N THR A 151 -1.29 -2.64 -21.57
CA THR A 151 -0.57 -1.66 -22.40
C THR A 151 -0.13 -0.44 -21.58
N TRP A 152 1.02 0.14 -21.93
CA TRP A 152 1.52 1.36 -21.28
C TRP A 152 0.86 2.61 -21.83
N HIS A 153 0.63 3.60 -20.97
CA HIS A 153 0.31 4.95 -21.41
C HIS A 153 1.48 5.58 -22.17
N ALA A 154 1.16 6.53 -23.06
CA ALA A 154 2.18 7.22 -23.87
C ALA A 154 3.12 8.10 -23.04
N GLY A 155 2.74 8.46 -21.82
CA GLY A 155 3.58 9.23 -20.92
C GLY A 155 3.06 9.25 -19.47
N PRO A 156 3.86 9.77 -18.54
CA PRO A 156 3.51 9.80 -17.12
C PRO A 156 2.34 10.74 -16.80
N LEU A 157 1.49 10.33 -15.88
CA LEU A 157 0.36 11.11 -15.37
C LEU A 157 0.59 11.53 -13.92
N GLY A 158 0.18 12.77 -13.62
CA GLY A 158 0.48 13.44 -12.36
C GLY A 158 -0.61 13.31 -11.30
N TYR A 159 -0.20 12.93 -10.09
CA TYR A 159 -1.05 12.72 -8.92
C TYR A 159 -0.70 13.62 -7.75
N ARG A 160 -1.66 14.45 -7.33
CA ARG A 160 -1.48 15.31 -6.14
C ARG A 160 -1.27 14.45 -4.91
N LEU A 161 -0.12 14.61 -4.24
CA LEU A 161 0.23 13.85 -3.03
C LEU A 161 -0.85 13.91 -1.96
N ARG A 162 -1.49 15.08 -1.77
CA ARG A 162 -2.56 15.27 -0.78
C ARG A 162 -3.80 14.40 -1.03
N THR A 163 -4.00 13.89 -2.25
CA THR A 163 -5.18 13.08 -2.62
C THR A 163 -4.96 11.58 -2.43
N ILE A 164 -3.70 11.12 -2.41
CA ILE A 164 -3.36 9.69 -2.26
C ILE A 164 -3.75 9.22 -0.85
N THR A 165 -4.46 8.10 -0.74
CA THR A 165 -4.97 7.55 0.53
C THR A 165 -4.44 6.16 0.82
N LEU A 166 -4.15 5.39 -0.23
CA LEU A 166 -3.55 4.06 -0.18
C LEU A 166 -2.48 3.94 -1.26
N VAL A 167 -1.40 3.22 -0.96
CA VAL A 167 -0.37 2.83 -1.92
C VAL A 167 -0.11 1.33 -1.73
N ARG A 168 -0.04 0.55 -2.81
CA ARG A 168 0.21 -0.90 -2.79
C ARG A 168 1.40 -1.27 -3.65
N MET A 169 2.09 -2.34 -3.27
CA MET A 169 3.14 -2.96 -4.07
C MET A 169 3.21 -4.47 -3.81
N GLY A 170 3.60 -5.23 -4.84
CA GLY A 170 3.94 -6.64 -4.71
C GLY A 170 2.75 -7.55 -4.42
N ASP A 171 1.52 -7.05 -4.50
CA ASP A 171 0.33 -7.90 -4.44
C ASP A 171 0.24 -8.79 -5.70
N GLN A 172 -0.62 -9.81 -5.66
CA GLN A 172 -0.78 -10.78 -6.74
C GLN A 172 -1.27 -10.13 -8.03
N TYR A 173 -2.15 -9.12 -7.95
CA TYR A 173 -2.66 -8.40 -9.11
C TYR A 173 -1.53 -7.63 -9.83
N LEU A 174 -0.74 -6.86 -9.08
CA LEU A 174 0.40 -6.10 -9.61
C LEU A 174 1.47 -7.02 -10.19
N ARG A 175 1.72 -8.18 -9.56
CA ARG A 175 2.66 -9.19 -10.08
C ARG A 175 2.17 -9.80 -11.39
N ALA A 176 0.89 -10.17 -11.47
CA ALA A 176 0.30 -10.71 -12.68
C ALA A 176 0.34 -9.69 -13.83
N LEU A 177 -0.02 -8.43 -13.54
CA LEU A 177 0.01 -7.36 -14.54
C LEU A 177 1.44 -7.07 -15.03
N ALA A 178 2.42 -7.02 -14.12
CA ALA A 178 3.83 -6.83 -14.49
C ALA A 178 4.36 -7.94 -15.40
N ALA A 179 3.91 -9.19 -15.20
CA ALA A 179 4.34 -10.33 -16.01
C ALA A 179 3.86 -10.23 -17.47
N VAL A 180 2.75 -9.53 -17.73
CA VAL A 180 2.15 -9.40 -19.07
C VAL A 180 2.51 -8.07 -19.73
N ALA A 181 2.64 -6.99 -18.96
CA ALA A 181 2.86 -5.64 -19.50
C ALA A 181 4.25 -5.41 -20.13
N GLY A 182 5.18 -6.33 -19.92
CA GLY A 182 6.56 -6.18 -20.39
C GLY A 182 7.31 -5.04 -19.70
N LEU A 183 8.44 -4.64 -20.29
CA LEU A 183 9.26 -3.55 -19.75
C LEU A 183 8.57 -2.20 -19.94
N ALA A 184 8.54 -1.41 -18.86
CA ALA A 184 8.06 -0.04 -18.93
C ALA A 184 8.94 0.80 -19.88
N PRO A 185 8.37 1.59 -20.79
CA PRO A 185 9.11 2.46 -21.71
C PRO A 185 9.62 3.72 -20.98
N VAL A 186 10.36 3.53 -19.89
CA VAL A 186 10.90 4.63 -19.08
C VAL A 186 12.12 5.20 -19.80
N GLU A 187 12.11 6.49 -20.08
CA GLU A 187 13.27 7.16 -20.67
C GLU A 187 14.49 7.14 -19.71
N ALA A 188 15.67 6.94 -20.30
CA ALA A 188 16.93 7.04 -19.58
C ALA A 188 17.16 8.49 -19.11
N GLY A 189 16.82 8.79 -17.85
CA GLY A 189 16.96 10.12 -17.28
C GLY A 189 15.93 10.47 -16.19
N SER A 190 14.86 9.67 -16.05
CA SER A 190 13.87 9.88 -14.99
C SER A 190 14.51 9.74 -13.60
N SER A 191 14.54 10.87 -12.88
CA SER A 191 15.02 10.99 -11.51
C SER A 191 13.93 10.55 -10.54
N TRP A 192 13.88 9.26 -10.27
CA TRP A 192 13.19 8.71 -9.09
C TRP A 192 14.06 8.92 -7.84
#